data_AF-A0A653E7V9-F1
#
_entry.id   AF-A0A653E7V9-F1
#
_cell.length_a   1.000
_cell.length_b   1.000
_cell.length_c   1.000
_cell.angle_alpha   90.00
_cell.angle_beta   90.00
_cell.angle_gamma   90.00
#
_symmetry.space_group_name_H-M   'P 1'
#
loop_
_entity.id
_entity.type
_entity.pdbx_description
1 polymer ?
#
loop_
_entity_poly.entity_id
_entity_poly.type
_entity_poly.pdbx_seq_one_letter_code
_entity_poly.pdbx_strand_id
1 'polypeptide(L)'
;MQKIITRHGLKLPKIGLGTWPMLGDECTRAVTQALELGYRHIDTASGYHNEAAVGAALSSTSVPREQIHVTSKVWWDKLTPAAMRQ
;
A
#
# COMPACT_ATOMS: atom_id res chain seq x y z
N MET A 1 -14.25 -8.86 -4.07
CA MET A 1 -13.94 -7.61 -4.80
C MET A 1 -13.59 -7.91 -6.25
N GLN A 2 -14.10 -7.12 -7.19
CA GLN A 2 -13.72 -7.22 -8.61
C GLN A 2 -12.23 -6.84 -8.80
N LYS A 3 -11.57 -7.49 -9.75
CA LYS A 3 -10.16 -7.26 -10.10
C LYS A 3 -10.03 -6.89 -11.57
N ILE A 4 -9.01 -6.10 -11.89
CA ILE A 4 -8.52 -5.95 -13.27
C ILE A 4 -7.32 -6.87 -13.47
N ILE A 5 -7.14 -7.33 -14.69
CA ILE A 5 -5.94 -8.08 -15.10
C ILE A 5 -5.07 -7.10 -15.87
N THR A 6 -3.87 -6.82 -15.36
CA THR A 6 -2.94 -5.94 -16.06
C THR A 6 -2.39 -6.65 -17.31
N ARG A 7 -1.74 -5.90 -18.20
CA ARG A 7 -1.05 -6.46 -19.38
C ARG A 7 -0.12 -7.63 -19.04
N HIS A 8 0.47 -7.61 -17.85
CA HIS A 8 1.40 -8.63 -17.37
C HIS A 8 0.74 -9.71 -16.48
N GLY A 9 -0.59 -9.81 -16.49
CA GLY A 9 -1.32 -10.87 -15.79
C GLY A 9 -1.54 -10.64 -14.29
N LEU A 10 -1.10 -9.50 -13.75
CA LEU A 10 -1.32 -9.16 -12.34
C LEU A 10 -2.81 -8.92 -12.09
N LYS A 11 -3.37 -9.61 -11.08
CA LYS A 11 -4.77 -9.46 -10.65
C LYS A 11 -4.90 -8.33 -9.63
N LEU A 12 -5.05 -7.10 -10.09
CA LEU A 12 -5.12 -5.92 -9.23
C LEU A 12 -6.57 -5.65 -8.77
N PRO A 13 -6.84 -5.46 -7.46
CA PRO A 13 -8.17 -5.06 -7.01
C PRO A 13 -8.57 -3.68 -7.55
N LYS A 14 -9.80 -3.56 -8.07
CA LYS A 14 -10.31 -2.32 -8.70
C LYS A 14 -10.36 -1.12 -7.76
N ILE A 15 -10.60 -1.37 -6.48
CA ILE A 15 -10.71 -0.36 -5.44
C ILE A 15 -9.54 -0.56 -4.48
N GLY A 16 -8.87 0.54 -4.12
CA GLY A 16 -7.81 0.58 -3.13
C GLY A 16 -7.94 1.79 -2.21
N LEU A 17 -7.28 1.71 -1.07
CA LEU A 17 -7.16 2.83 -0.12
C LEU A 17 -5.91 3.63 -0.45
N GLY A 18 -6.05 4.93 -0.73
CA GLY A 18 -4.93 5.87 -0.77
C GLY A 18 -4.58 6.35 0.65
N THR A 19 -3.29 6.45 0.96
CA THR A 19 -2.85 6.78 2.32
C THR A 19 -2.44 8.23 2.54
N TRP A 20 -2.27 9.04 1.51
CA TRP A 20 -1.99 10.47 1.67
C TRP A 20 -3.23 11.24 2.16
N PRO A 21 -3.11 12.20 3.11
CA PRO A 21 -1.90 12.65 3.80
C PRO A 21 -1.75 12.02 5.21
N MET A 22 -2.38 10.89 5.49
CA MET A 22 -2.44 10.33 6.84
C MET A 22 -1.05 9.95 7.35
N LEU A 23 -0.77 10.25 8.61
CA LEU A 23 0.50 9.97 9.29
C LEU A 23 0.28 9.15 10.57
N GLY A 24 1.35 8.50 11.05
CA GLY A 24 1.37 7.81 12.34
C GLY A 24 0.15 6.90 12.58
N ASP A 25 -0.43 7.00 13.78
CA ASP A 25 -1.54 6.15 14.22
C ASP A 25 -2.82 6.32 13.39
N GLU A 26 -3.04 7.49 12.79
CA GLU A 26 -4.17 7.69 11.89
C GLU A 26 -4.04 6.81 10.65
N CYS A 27 -2.86 6.81 10.03
CA CYS A 27 -2.58 5.97 8.87
C CYS A 27 -2.70 4.49 9.23
N THR A 28 -2.09 4.06 10.35
CA THR A 28 -2.18 2.68 10.83
C THR A 28 -3.63 2.25 11.00
N ARG A 29 -4.44 3.05 11.72
CA ARG A 29 -5.86 2.76 11.96
C ARG A 29 -6.67 2.68 10.67
N ALA A 30 -6.47 3.63 9.75
CA ALA A 30 -7.20 3.66 8.48
C ALA A 30 -6.90 2.42 7.63
N VAL A 31 -5.63 2.01 7.55
CA VAL A 31 -5.23 0.80 6.83
C VAL A 31 -5.81 -0.45 7.48
N THR A 32 -5.74 -0.58 8.81
CA THR A 32 -6.32 -1.71 9.55
C THR A 32 -7.83 -1.83 9.27
N GLN A 33 -8.58 -0.75 9.43
CA GLN A 33 -10.03 -0.75 9.19
C GLN A 33 -10.37 -1.06 7.73
N ALA A 34 -9.61 -0.54 6.76
CA ALA A 34 -9.83 -0.87 5.36
C ALA A 34 -9.66 -2.38 5.10
N LEU A 35 -8.63 -3.01 5.69
CA LEU A 35 -8.42 -4.46 5.56
C LEU A 35 -9.56 -5.28 6.18
N GLU A 36 -10.06 -4.86 7.34
CA GLU A 36 -11.24 -5.44 8.01
C GLU A 36 -12.51 -5.30 7.17
N LEU A 37 -12.71 -4.16 6.51
CA LEU A 37 -13.82 -3.90 5.59
C LEU A 37 -13.68 -4.65 4.25
N GLY A 38 -12.57 -5.37 4.03
CA GLY A 38 -12.37 -6.20 2.85
C GLY A 38 -11.53 -5.57 1.73
N TYR A 39 -10.94 -4.39 1.95
CA TYR A 39 -9.97 -3.83 1.00
C TYR A 39 -8.77 -4.75 0.88
N ARG A 40 -8.22 -4.85 -0.33
CA ARG A 40 -7.06 -5.70 -0.66
C ARG A 40 -6.03 -4.98 -1.50
N HIS A 41 -6.15 -3.66 -1.63
CA HIS A 41 -5.22 -2.80 -2.37
C HIS A 41 -4.94 -1.55 -1.54
N ILE A 42 -3.68 -1.34 -1.16
CA ILE A 42 -3.21 -0.19 -0.39
C ILE A 42 -2.22 0.59 -1.26
N ASP A 43 -2.44 1.89 -1.42
CA ASP A 43 -1.58 2.80 -2.17
C ASP A 43 -0.86 3.76 -1.20
N THR A 44 0.47 3.72 -1.24
CA THR A 44 1.38 4.60 -0.49
C THR A 44 2.48 5.14 -1.42
N ALA A 45 3.44 5.88 -0.86
CA ALA A 45 4.69 6.26 -1.51
C ALA A 45 5.72 6.68 -0.45
N SER A 46 7.00 6.57 -0.78
CA SER A 46 8.10 7.10 0.04
C SER A 46 7.92 8.59 0.40
N GLY A 47 7.49 9.42 -0.56
CA GLY A 47 7.21 10.84 -0.32
C GLY A 47 5.97 11.14 0.52
N TYR A 48 5.18 10.13 0.90
CA TYR A 48 4.02 10.30 1.78
C TYR A 48 4.44 10.24 3.26
N HIS A 49 5.68 9.81 3.54
CA HIS A 49 6.25 9.70 4.89
C HIS A 49 5.40 8.86 5.86
N ASN A 50 4.66 7.86 5.34
CA ASN A 50 3.78 7.01 6.13
C ASN A 50 3.95 5.50 5.91
N GLU A 51 4.95 5.07 5.13
CA GLU A 51 5.17 3.64 4.84
C GLU A 51 5.40 2.80 6.10
N ALA A 52 6.04 3.35 7.14
CA ALA A 52 6.19 2.67 8.43
C ALA A 52 4.84 2.41 9.12
N ALA A 53 3.90 3.36 9.07
CA ALA A 53 2.56 3.20 9.62
C ALA A 53 1.73 2.18 8.82
N VAL A 54 1.84 2.21 7.48
CA VAL A 54 1.25 1.17 6.61
C VAL A 54 1.84 -0.21 6.98
N GLY A 55 3.16 -0.31 7.15
CA GLY A 55 3.84 -1.54 7.55
C GLY A 55 3.38 -2.09 8.91
N ALA A 56 3.10 -1.22 9.88
CA ALA A 56 2.56 -1.60 11.18
C ALA A 56 1.15 -2.23 11.07
N ALA A 57 0.29 -1.66 10.24
CA ALA A 57 -1.05 -2.24 9.98
C ALA A 57 -0.95 -3.57 9.23
N LEU A 58 -0.07 -3.68 8.23
CA LEU A 58 0.16 -4.91 7.48
C LEU A 58 0.78 -6.03 8.33
N SER A 59 1.56 -5.69 9.35
CA SER A 59 2.18 -6.68 10.25
C SER A 59 1.22 -7.19 11.32
N SER A 60 0.18 -6.43 11.64
CA SER A 60 -0.81 -6.77 12.68
C SER A 60 -2.11 -7.39 12.12
N THR A 61 -2.36 -7.28 10.82
CA THR A 61 -3.56 -7.84 10.19
C THR A 61 -3.54 -9.37 10.14
N SER A 62 -4.71 -9.99 10.28
CA SER A 62 -4.91 -11.42 10.05
C SER A 62 -5.06 -11.80 8.57
N VAL A 63 -5.11 -10.81 7.66
CA VAL A 63 -5.26 -11.04 6.22
C VAL A 63 -3.94 -11.59 5.65
N PRO A 64 -3.94 -12.74 4.95
CA PRO A 64 -2.71 -13.29 4.37
C PRO A 64 -2.05 -12.33 3.39
N ARG A 65 -0.71 -12.21 3.46
CA ARG A 65 0.07 -11.22 2.71
C ARG A 65 -0.17 -11.30 1.22
N GLU A 66 -0.29 -12.50 0.66
CA GLU A 66 -0.55 -12.76 -0.76
C GLU A 66 -1.91 -12.26 -1.26
N GLN A 67 -2.84 -11.95 -0.34
CA GLN A 67 -4.13 -11.37 -0.67
C GLN A 67 -4.09 -9.84 -0.73
N ILE A 68 -3.03 -9.21 -0.22
CA ILE A 68 -2.88 -7.75 -0.15
C ILE A 68 -1.96 -7.28 -1.28
N HIS A 69 -2.47 -6.39 -2.12
CA HIS A 69 -1.66 -5.63 -3.06
C HIS A 69 -1.21 -4.33 -2.40
N VAL A 70 0.09 -4.07 -2.39
CA VAL A 70 0.66 -2.81 -1.90
C VAL A 70 1.35 -2.14 -3.06
N THR A 71 0.95 -0.90 -3.34
CA THR A 71 1.53 -0.04 -4.36
C THR A 71 2.35 1.04 -3.66
N SER A 72 3.62 1.20 -4.04
CA SER A 72 4.47 2.32 -3.63
C SER A 72 5.08 3.00 -4.85
N LYS A 73 5.72 4.15 -4.64
CA LYS A 73 6.24 5.03 -5.69
C LYS A 73 7.66 5.47 -5.31
N VAL A 74 8.59 5.31 -6.26
CA VAL A 74 9.91 5.94 -6.20
C VAL A 74 9.70 7.44 -6.32
N TRP A 75 10.29 8.21 -5.42
CA TRP A 75 10.15 9.67 -5.43
C TRP A 75 11.05 10.31 -6.49
N TRP A 76 10.69 11.51 -6.93
CA TRP A 76 11.34 12.18 -8.05
C TRP A 76 12.82 12.52 -7.81
N ASP A 77 13.27 12.56 -6.56
CA ASP A 77 14.67 12.78 -6.16
C ASP A 77 15.48 11.47 -6.03
N LYS A 78 14.85 10.30 -6.22
CA LYS A 78 15.46 8.96 -6.07
C LYS A 78 15.54 8.17 -7.38
N LEU A 79 15.77 8.85 -8.51
CA LEU A 79 15.73 8.22 -9.84
C LEU A 79 17.05 7.59 -10.31
N THR A 80 18.12 7.65 -9.52
CA THR A 80 19.37 6.94 -9.86
C THR A 80 19.24 5.43 -9.54
N PRO A 81 19.95 4.53 -10.26
CA PRO A 81 19.86 3.10 -9.98
C PRO A 81 20.21 2.71 -8.54
N ALA A 82 21.13 3.45 -7.91
CA ALA A 82 21.50 3.24 -6.51
C ALA A 82 20.38 3.71 -5.56
N ALA A 83 19.78 4.87 -5.84
CA ALA A 83 18.70 5.42 -5.02
C ALA A 83 17.39 4.63 -5.12
N MET A 84 17.07 4.06 -6.29
CA MET A 84 15.86 3.24 -6.49
C MET A 84 15.90 1.87 -5.77
N ARG A 85 17.07 1.41 -5.34
CA ARG A 85 17.27 0.11 -4.67
C ARG A 85 17.26 0.21 -3.14
N GLN A 86 17.16 1.42 -2.60
CA GLN A 86 16.99 1.67 -1.17
C GLN A 86 15.53 1.48 -0.77
#